data_AF-A0A385YWI9-F1
#
_entry.id   AF-A0A385YWI9-F1
#
_cell.length_a   1.000
_cell.length_b   1.000
_cell.length_c   1.000
_cell.angle_alpha   90.00
_cell.angle_beta   90.00
_cell.angle_gamma   90.00
#
_symmetry.space_group_name_H-M   'P 1'
#
loop_
_entity.id
_entity.type
_entity.pdbx_description
1 polymer ?
#
loop_
_entity_poly.entity_id
_entity_poly.type
_entity_poly.pdbx_seq_one_letter_code
_entity_poly.pdbx_strand_id
1 'polypeptide(L)' 'MPINGYPKFKSYLVEFGIRQEEVAEILGMSREKLNTILNGRRNADFSMSEIIVLADRFKWSPEDVDRIFFTQNVANMQR' A
#
# COMPACT_ATOMS: atom_id res chain seq x y z
N MET A 1 -2.72 11.25 0.02
CA MET A 1 -3.31 11.13 -1.33
C MET A 1 -2.30 10.57 -2.32
N PRO A 2 -2.42 9.29 -2.68
CA PRO A 2 -2.09 8.79 -4.00
C PRO A 2 -3.32 8.84 -4.91
N ILE A 3 -3.27 9.62 -5.99
CA ILE A 3 -4.32 9.66 -7.04
C ILE A 3 -4.44 8.29 -7.74
N ASN A 4 -3.39 7.46 -7.67
CA ASN A 4 -3.26 6.20 -8.41
C ASN A 4 -3.23 4.95 -7.50
N GLY A 5 -3.55 5.09 -6.20
CA GLY A 5 -3.44 4.00 -5.23
C GLY A 5 -2.00 3.58 -4.94
N TYR A 6 -1.80 2.29 -4.67
CA TYR A 6 -0.53 1.74 -4.19
C TYR A 6 0.04 0.65 -5.11
N PRO A 7 0.51 0.99 -6.32
CA PRO A 7 0.99 0.00 -7.28
C PRO A 7 2.24 -0.75 -6.79
N LYS A 8 3.17 -0.07 -6.11
CA LYS A 8 4.38 -0.72 -5.55
C LYS A 8 4.04 -1.72 -4.46
N PHE A 9 3.10 -1.38 -3.57
CA PHE A 9 2.64 -2.34 -2.56
C PHE A 9 1.91 -3.52 -3.20
N LYS A 10 1.07 -3.29 -4.23
CA LYS A 10 0.45 -4.40 -4.98
C LYS A 10 1.49 -5.33 -5.62
N SER A 11 2.52 -4.77 -6.27
CA SER A 11 3.61 -5.57 -6.85
C SER A 11 4.29 -6.42 -5.80
N TYR A 12 4.61 -5.84 -4.64
CA TYR A 12 5.17 -6.58 -3.51
C TYR A 12 4.28 -7.76 -3.09
N LEU A 13 2.96 -7.55 -2.94
CA LEU A 13 2.05 -8.65 -2.58
C LEU A 13 2.09 -9.79 -3.61
N VAL A 14 2.15 -9.48 -4.90
CA VAL A 14 2.22 -10.48 -5.97
C VAL A 14 3.57 -11.21 -5.97
N GLU A 15 4.67 -10.45 -5.87
CA GLU A 15 6.05 -11.00 -5.88
C GLU A 15 6.29 -11.99 -4.74
N PHE A 16 5.71 -11.72 -3.56
CA PHE A 16 5.87 -12.57 -2.37
C PHE A 16 4.69 -13.53 -2.14
N GLY A 17 3.72 -13.59 -3.05
CA GLY A 17 2.56 -14.50 -2.93
C GLY A 17 1.63 -14.18 -1.76
N ILE A 18 1.62 -12.93 -1.28
CA ILE A 18 0.83 -12.48 -0.14
C ILE A 18 -0.59 -12.15 -0.61
N ARG A 19 -1.59 -12.72 0.06
CA ARG A 19 -3.00 -12.50 -0.29
C ARG A 19 -3.49 -11.18 0.31
N GLN A 20 -4.36 -10.47 -0.41
CA GLN A 20 -5.01 -9.26 0.14
C GLN A 20 -5.80 -9.55 1.41
N GLU A 21 -6.38 -10.75 1.54
CA GLU A 21 -7.08 -11.17 2.77
C GLU A 21 -6.15 -11.14 3.98
N GLU A 22 -4.93 -11.66 3.85
CA GLU A 22 -3.95 -11.70 4.94
C GLU A 22 -3.56 -10.28 5.39
N VAL A 23 -3.38 -9.36 4.44
CA VAL A 23 -3.09 -7.96 4.75
C VAL A 23 -4.29 -7.29 5.44
N ALA A 24 -5.50 -7.60 5.01
CA ALA A 24 -6.71 -7.07 5.61
C ALA A 24 -6.88 -7.57 7.06
N GLU A 25 -6.58 -8.85 7.32
CA GLU A 25 -6.54 -9.45 8.66
C GLU A 25 -5.48 -8.77 9.55
N ILE A 26 -4.25 -8.58 9.04
CA ILE A 26 -3.17 -7.88 9.76
C ILE A 26 -3.59 -6.48 10.20
N LEU A 27 -4.32 -5.77 9.33
CA LEU A 27 -4.74 -4.38 9.57
C LEU A 27 -6.10 -4.26 10.26
N GLY A 28 -6.78 -5.38 10.56
CA GLY A 28 -8.10 -5.37 11.18
C GLY A 28 -9.16 -4.65 10.32
N MET A 29 -9.09 -4.78 9.00
CA MET A 29 -10.05 -4.15 8.07
C MET A 29 -10.66 -5.16 7.10
N SER A 30 -11.70 -4.76 6.38
CA SER A 30 -12.25 -5.61 5.32
C SER A 30 -11.35 -5.63 4.10
N ARG A 31 -11.35 -6.77 3.39
CA ARG A 31 -10.67 -6.93 2.10
C ARG A 31 -11.14 -5.89 1.08
N GLU A 32 -12.42 -5.51 1.10
CA GLU A 32 -12.99 -4.48 0.22
C GLU A 32 -12.41 -3.09 0.53
N LYS A 33 -12.22 -2.75 1.81
CA LYS A 33 -11.58 -1.50 2.22
C LYS A 33 -10.13 -1.48 1.75
N LEU A 34 -9.37 -2.55 1.99
CA LEU A 34 -8.00 -2.66 1.50
C LEU A 34 -7.94 -2.53 -0.02
N ASN A 35 -8.81 -3.21 -0.75
CA ASN A 35 -8.88 -3.13 -2.21
C ASN A 35 -9.15 -1.69 -2.68
N THR A 36 -10.02 -0.96 -1.98
CA THR A 36 -10.33 0.45 -2.27
C THR A 36 -9.08 1.33 -2.10
N ILE A 37 -8.33 1.16 -1.00
CA ILE A 37 -7.06 1.86 -0.74
C ILE A 37 -6.02 1.53 -1.81
N LEU A 38 -5.76 0.24 -2.06
CA LEU A 38 -4.78 -0.22 -3.05
C LEU A 38 -5.06 0.32 -4.45
N ASN A 39 -6.34 0.54 -4.80
CA ASN A 39 -6.78 1.09 -6.08
C ASN A 39 -6.95 2.62 -6.08
N GLY A 40 -6.65 3.33 -4.98
CA GLY A 40 -6.78 4.79 -4.91
C GLY A 40 -8.20 5.31 -5.09
N ARG A 41 -9.21 4.50 -4.71
CA ARG A 41 -10.62 4.84 -4.90
C ARG A 41 -11.17 5.56 -3.67
N ARG A 42 -12.20 6.40 -3.87
CA ARG A 42 -12.99 7.03 -2.80
C ARG A 42 -12.15 7.83 -1.78
N ASN A 43 -11.00 8.36 -2.19
CA ASN A 43 -10.05 9.05 -1.29
C ASN A 43 -9.62 8.19 -0.09
N ALA A 44 -9.71 6.86 -0.19
CA ALA A 44 -9.25 5.96 0.86
C ALA A 44 -7.73 5.89 0.84
N ASP A 45 -7.13 5.96 2.01
CA ASP A 45 -5.67 6.01 2.18
C ASP A 45 -5.24 5.15 3.37
N PHE A 46 -3.96 4.76 3.41
CA PHE A 46 -3.39 4.20 4.63
C PHE A 46 -3.14 5.30 5.65
N SER A 47 -3.48 5.03 6.90
CA SER A 47 -2.98 5.79 8.04
C SER A 47 -1.51 5.42 8.31
N MET A 48 -0.78 6.32 8.97
CA MET A 48 0.61 6.05 9.36
C MET A 48 0.72 4.82 10.27
N SER A 49 -0.24 4.62 11.18
CA SER A 49 -0.27 3.45 12.06
C SER A 49 -0.41 2.14 11.29
N GLU A 50 -1.25 2.10 10.25
CA GLU A 50 -1.37 0.92 9.38
C GLU A 50 -0.05 0.64 8.64
N ILE A 51 0.65 1.69 8.16
CA ILE A 51 1.97 1.54 7.51
C ILE A 51 3.01 0.98 8.49
N ILE A 52 3.05 1.49 9.73
CA ILE A 52 3.97 1.00 10.77
C ILE A 52 3.72 -0.49 11.06
N VAL A 53 2.46 -0.90 11.23
CA VAL A 53 2.11 -2.31 11.45
C VAL A 53 2.61 -3.20 10.32
N LEU A 54 2.45 -2.79 9.06
CA LEU A 54 2.94 -3.54 7.91
C LEU A 54 4.48 -3.58 7.89
N ALA A 55 5.14 -2.45 8.17
CA ALA A 55 6.59 -2.38 8.21
C ALA A 55 7.18 -3.34 9.27
N ASP A 56 6.58 -3.36 10.47
CA ASP A 56 6.99 -4.27 11.54
C ASP A 56 6.73 -5.74 11.20
N ARG A 57 5.60 -6.02 10.54
CA ARG A 57 5.19 -7.37 10.12
C ARG A 57 6.10 -7.93 9.04
N PHE A 58 6.45 -7.12 8.04
CA PHE A 58 7.28 -7.54 6.90
C PHE A 58 8.78 -7.22 7.06
N LYS A 59 9.18 -6.66 8.21
CA LYS A 59 10.58 -6.31 8.53
C LYS A 59 11.19 -5.36 7.51
N TRP A 60 10.41 -4.36 7.09
CA TRP A 60 10.85 -3.34 6.16
C TRP A 60 11.75 -2.32 6.84
N SER A 61 12.80 -1.91 6.12
CA SER A 61 13.60 -0.73 6.48
C SER A 61 12.82 0.56 6.20
N PRO A 62 13.19 1.70 6.80
CA PRO A 62 12.64 3.00 6.44
C PRO A 62 12.70 3.28 4.92
N GLU A 63 13.78 2.87 4.27
CA GLU A 63 13.97 3.01 2.82
C GLU A 63 12.98 2.16 2.01
N ASP A 64 12.66 0.95 2.50
CA ASP A 64 11.63 0.11 1.87
C ASP A 64 10.24 0.75 2.00
N VAL A 65 9.91 1.31 3.18
CA VAL A 65 8.64 2.02 3.40
C VAL A 65 8.53 3.21 2.44
N ASP A 66 9.59 4.00 2.30
CA ASP A 66 9.63 5.13 1.38
C ASP A 66 9.41 4.70 -0.07
N ARG A 67 10.08 3.62 -0.49
CA ARG A 67 9.92 3.05 -1.84
C ARG A 67 8.51 2.50 -2.10
N ILE A 68 7.86 1.92 -1.09
CA ILE A 68 6.57 1.22 -1.25
C ILE A 68 5.39 2.21 -1.19
N PHE A 69 5.41 3.17 -0.26
CA PHE A 69 4.25 4.03 0.02
C PHE A 69 4.40 5.46 -0.48
N PHE A 70 5.63 5.99 -0.56
CA PHE A 70 5.85 7.42 -0.78
C PHE A 70 6.51 7.74 -2.13
N THR A 71 7.22 6.77 -2.73
CA THR A 71 7.82 6.92 -4.06
C THR A 71 6.78 6.72 -5.15
N GLN A 72 6.17 7.82 -5.59
CA GLN A 72 5.34 7.81 -6.80
C GLN A 72 6.19 8.16 -8.02
N ASN A 73 6.23 7.24 -8.99
CA ASN A 73 6.62 7.60 -10.35
C ASN A 73 5.56 8.57 -10.87
N VAL A 74 5.80 9.87 -10.72
CA VAL A 74 5.18 10.89 -11.55
C VAL A 74 5.72 10.68 -12.96
N ALA A 75 5.10 9.78 -13.71
CA ALA A 75 5.20 9.84 -15.16
C ALA A 75 4.74 11.26 -15.52
N ASN A 76 5.70 12.10 -15.88
CA ASN A 76 5.53 13.50 -16.23
C ASN A 76 4.26 13.67 -17.07
N MET A 77 3.21 14.21 -16.46
CA MET A 77 2.09 14.78 -17.19
C MET A 77 2.57 16.14 -17.70
N GLN A 78 3.49 16.11 -18.67
CA GLN A 78 3.82 17.29 -19.46
C GLN A 78 2.58 17.56 -20.33
N ARG A 79 1.87 18.63 -19.99
CA ARG A 79 0.87 19.27 -20.85
C ARG A 79 1.55 20.09 -21.93
#